data_AF-A0A3S0LQ04-F1
#
_entry.id   AF-A0A3S0LQ04-F1
#
_cell.length_a   1.000
_cell.length_b   1.000
_cell.length_c   1.000
_cell.angle_alpha   90.00
_cell.angle_beta   90.00
_cell.angle_gamma   90.00
#
_symmetry.space_group_name_H-M   'P 1'
#
loop_
_entity.id
_entity.type
_entity.pdbx_description
1 polymer ?
#
loop_
_entity_poly.entity_id
_entity_poly.type
_entity_poly.pdbx_seq_one_letter_code
_entity_poly.pdbx_strand_id
1 'polypeptide(L)'
;MRIRLRNDAIALIEAEGLVEDAAYSYNIVALERPATAAMTSFLAGGETINAPLLLPASGELTALGCGACTIGPQLGQRSTSLFAEKRASLAIALDEVGNEMLFALGRRLQDRMLSETMRKRLTMAGELHAGDPGLDISAQAAVLRLAGGDSIGIGLHQGHLLTPLKSGSVVYGVGKNLPEVSWSRCDSCPSKEKCSLGRRPKKLPPPALQLAAS
;
A
#
# COMPACT_ATOMS: atom_id res chain seq x y z
N MET A 1 20.29 12.38 19.66
CA MET A 1 20.58 10.97 19.29
C MET A 1 19.70 10.45 18.15
N ARG A 2 18.37 10.57 18.23
CA ARG A 2 17.43 10.03 17.21
C ARG A 2 17.61 10.61 15.79
N ILE A 3 17.93 11.90 15.65
CA ILE A 3 18.19 12.55 14.35
C ILE A 3 19.47 12.01 13.70
N ARG A 4 20.53 11.76 14.49
CA ARG A 4 21.80 11.24 13.97
C ARG A 4 21.63 9.83 13.39
N LEU A 5 21.01 8.92 14.14
CA LEU A 5 20.75 7.55 13.68
C LEU A 5 19.89 7.51 12.41
N ARG A 6 18.91 8.42 12.31
CA ARG A 6 18.12 8.57 11.09
C ARG A 6 18.99 9.01 9.90
N ASN A 7 19.85 10.01 10.07
CA ASN A 7 20.74 10.48 9.02
C ASN A 7 21.73 9.39 8.61
N ASP A 8 22.27 8.64 9.58
CA ASP A 8 23.16 7.50 9.33
C ASP A 8 22.43 6.41 8.52
N ALA A 9 21.15 6.13 8.82
CA ALA A 9 20.33 5.19 8.05
C ALA A 9 20.07 5.67 6.61
N ILE A 10 19.80 6.96 6.41
CA ILE A 10 19.61 7.54 5.07
C ILE A 10 20.91 7.44 4.27
N ALA A 11 22.04 7.83 4.85
CA ALA A 11 23.34 7.72 4.22
C ALA A 11 23.70 6.27 3.86
N LEU A 12 23.31 5.31 4.71
CA LEU A 12 23.47 3.88 4.43
C LEU A 12 22.64 3.43 3.22
N ILE A 13 21.37 3.85 3.14
CA ILE A 13 20.48 3.54 2.01
C ILE A 13 21.08 4.06 0.71
N GLU A 14 21.58 5.30 0.71
CA GLU A 14 22.18 5.93 -0.46
C GLU A 14 23.50 5.27 -0.85
N ALA A 15 24.36 4.95 0.12
CA ALA A 15 25.67 4.36 -0.13
C ALA A 15 25.60 2.91 -0.62
N GLU A 16 24.63 2.14 -0.14
CA GLU A 16 24.48 0.71 -0.47
C GLU A 16 23.37 0.43 -1.49
N GLY A 17 22.70 1.46 -2.03
CA GLY A 17 21.66 1.29 -3.06
C GLY A 17 20.41 0.53 -2.59
N LEU A 18 20.09 0.56 -1.29
CA LEU A 18 19.14 -0.38 -0.64
C LEU A 18 17.67 -0.30 -1.11
N VAL A 19 17.36 0.60 -2.05
CA VAL A 19 16.02 0.83 -2.62
C VAL A 19 16.05 0.94 -4.14
N GLU A 20 17.10 0.45 -4.80
CA GLU A 20 17.17 0.42 -6.28
C GLU A 20 16.04 -0.40 -6.90
N ASP A 21 15.58 -1.45 -6.21
CA ASP A 21 14.46 -2.30 -6.64
C ASP A 21 13.08 -1.72 -6.27
N ALA A 22 13.00 -0.45 -5.85
CA ALA A 22 11.73 0.14 -5.47
C ALA A 22 10.80 0.27 -6.69
N ALA A 23 9.63 -0.36 -6.60
CA ALA A 23 8.70 -0.50 -7.71
C ALA A 23 7.24 -0.47 -7.24
N TYR A 24 6.34 -0.08 -8.14
CA TYR A 24 4.89 -0.17 -7.94
C TYR A 24 4.20 -0.61 -9.23
N SER A 25 3.05 -1.27 -9.07
CA SER A 25 2.18 -1.69 -10.15
C SER A 25 0.72 -1.44 -9.75
N TYR A 26 -0.14 -1.23 -10.74
CA TYR A 26 -1.57 -1.11 -10.49
C TYR A 26 -2.38 -1.43 -11.72
N ASN A 27 -3.63 -1.80 -11.52
CA ASN A 27 -4.65 -1.88 -12.57
C ASN A 27 -5.98 -1.33 -12.06
N ILE A 28 -6.73 -0.70 -12.96
CA ILE A 28 -8.15 -0.36 -12.76
C ILE A 28 -8.96 -1.41 -13.52
N VAL A 29 -9.59 -2.32 -12.79
CA VAL A 29 -10.24 -3.50 -13.34
C VAL A 29 -11.75 -3.33 -13.24
N ALA A 30 -12.44 -3.36 -14.38
CA ALA A 30 -13.89 -3.25 -14.42
C ALA A 30 -14.55 -4.41 -13.66
N LEU A 31 -15.66 -4.10 -12.98
CA LEU A 31 -16.50 -5.14 -12.42
C LEU A 31 -17.16 -5.91 -13.57
N GLU A 32 -17.17 -7.24 -13.45
CA GLU A 32 -17.83 -8.10 -14.44
C GLU A 32 -19.36 -8.02 -14.36
N ARG A 33 -19.88 -7.53 -13.24
CA ARG A 33 -21.30 -7.24 -13.04
C ARG A 33 -21.47 -5.95 -12.25
N PRO A 34 -22.55 -5.18 -12.48
CA PRO A 34 -22.83 -3.98 -11.69
C PRO A 34 -22.94 -4.30 -10.20
N ALA A 35 -22.37 -3.44 -9.36
CA ALA A 35 -22.57 -3.53 -7.92
C ALA A 35 -24.03 -3.20 -7.56
N THR A 36 -24.61 -3.98 -6.65
CA THR A 36 -25.96 -3.73 -6.13
C THR A 36 -25.91 -3.52 -4.62
N ALA A 37 -26.92 -2.86 -4.06
CA ALA A 37 -26.93 -2.43 -2.66
C ALA A 37 -26.80 -3.56 -1.62
N ALA A 38 -27.05 -4.82 -1.99
CA ALA A 38 -26.94 -5.97 -1.09
C ALA A 38 -25.64 -6.78 -1.28
N MET A 39 -24.78 -6.39 -2.23
CA MET A 39 -23.55 -7.12 -2.53
C MET A 39 -22.45 -6.80 -1.54
N THR A 40 -21.78 -7.84 -1.07
CA THR A 40 -20.58 -7.75 -0.24
C THR A 40 -19.32 -8.15 -0.99
N SER A 41 -19.47 -8.80 -2.16
CA SER A 41 -18.38 -9.32 -2.97
C SER A 41 -18.47 -8.84 -4.41
N PHE A 42 -17.32 -8.56 -5.00
CA PHE A 42 -17.18 -8.02 -6.35
C PHE A 42 -16.32 -8.95 -7.20
N LEU A 43 -16.78 -9.22 -8.41
CA LEU A 43 -16.05 -10.01 -9.40
C LEU A 43 -15.38 -9.05 -10.38
N ALA A 44 -14.06 -9.09 -10.47
CA ALA A 44 -13.25 -8.26 -11.36
C ALA A 44 -12.05 -9.07 -11.84
N GLY A 45 -11.79 -9.09 -13.14
CA GLY A 45 -10.61 -9.76 -13.70
C GLY A 45 -10.50 -11.25 -13.33
N GLY A 46 -11.62 -11.96 -13.20
CA GLY A 46 -11.67 -13.36 -12.76
C GLY A 46 -11.50 -13.58 -11.26
N GLU A 47 -11.26 -12.52 -10.48
CA GLU A 47 -11.05 -12.57 -9.02
C GLU A 47 -12.30 -12.10 -8.27
N THR A 48 -12.60 -12.78 -7.16
CA THR A 48 -13.68 -12.35 -6.25
C THR A 48 -13.10 -11.69 -5.02
N ILE A 49 -13.47 -10.44 -4.77
CA ILE A 49 -13.06 -9.65 -3.61
C ILE A 49 -14.27 -9.38 -2.72
N ASN A 50 -14.28 -9.89 -1.48
CA ASN A 50 -15.25 -9.50 -0.47
C ASN A 50 -14.80 -8.19 0.18
N ALA A 51 -15.48 -7.09 -0.13
CA ALA A 51 -15.12 -5.74 0.33
C ALA A 51 -16.35 -4.86 0.59
N PRO A 52 -17.27 -5.23 1.50
CA PRO A 52 -18.54 -4.52 1.69
C PRO A 52 -18.41 -3.01 1.93
N LEU A 53 -17.30 -2.55 2.51
CA LEU A 53 -17.06 -1.11 2.76
C LEU A 53 -16.78 -0.28 1.49
N LEU A 54 -16.45 -0.93 0.36
CA LEU A 54 -16.32 -0.25 -0.94
C LEU A 54 -17.66 -0.01 -1.63
N LEU A 55 -18.75 -0.61 -1.13
CA LEU A 55 -20.08 -0.32 -1.65
C LEU A 55 -20.47 1.11 -1.28
N PRO A 56 -20.74 1.99 -2.26
CA PRO A 56 -20.96 3.39 -1.98
C PRO A 56 -22.40 3.66 -1.56
N ALA A 57 -22.61 4.70 -0.75
CA ALA A 57 -23.96 5.15 -0.36
C ALA A 57 -24.73 5.81 -1.52
N SER A 58 -24.02 6.31 -2.53
CA SER A 58 -24.54 6.93 -3.73
C SER A 58 -23.54 6.80 -4.90
N GLY A 59 -23.96 7.10 -6.12
CA GLY A 59 -23.14 6.86 -7.30
C GLY A 59 -23.12 5.39 -7.71
N GLU A 60 -22.19 5.04 -8.60
CA GLU A 60 -22.11 3.71 -9.21
C GLU A 60 -20.69 3.18 -9.12
N LEU A 61 -20.48 2.09 -8.38
CA LEU A 61 -19.20 1.36 -8.37
C LEU A 61 -19.10 0.53 -9.66
N THR A 62 -18.12 0.84 -10.50
CA THR A 62 -17.96 0.22 -11.83
C THR A 62 -16.67 -0.56 -11.99
N ALA A 63 -15.68 -0.34 -11.12
CA ALA A 63 -14.37 -0.95 -11.18
C ALA A 63 -13.71 -1.00 -9.78
N LEU A 64 -12.66 -1.80 -9.66
CA LEU A 64 -11.72 -1.77 -8.54
C LEU A 64 -10.38 -1.22 -9.02
N GLY A 65 -9.80 -0.30 -8.26
CA GLY A 65 -8.40 0.12 -8.43
C GLY A 65 -7.52 -0.72 -7.51
N CYS A 66 -6.75 -1.65 -8.04
CA CYS A 66 -5.86 -2.51 -7.25
C CYS A 66 -4.41 -2.09 -7.48
N GLY A 67 -3.67 -1.85 -6.40
CA GLY A 67 -2.28 -1.43 -6.45
C GLY A 67 -1.38 -2.27 -5.55
N ALA A 68 -0.11 -2.38 -5.92
CA ALA A 68 0.94 -3.02 -5.14
C ALA A 68 2.24 -2.21 -5.24
N CYS A 69 3.04 -2.21 -4.18
CA CYS A 69 4.35 -1.56 -4.18
C CYS A 69 5.33 -2.26 -3.24
N THR A 70 6.62 -2.14 -3.54
CA THR A 70 7.71 -2.67 -2.73
C THR A 70 8.91 -1.73 -2.81
N ILE A 71 9.71 -1.67 -1.74
CA ILE A 71 11.04 -1.04 -1.78
C ILE A 71 12.16 -2.07 -2.02
N GLY A 72 11.79 -3.30 -2.38
CA GLY A 72 12.72 -4.39 -2.61
C GLY A 72 13.14 -5.15 -1.33
N PRO A 73 13.93 -6.21 -1.48
CA PRO A 73 14.36 -7.05 -0.36
C PRO A 73 15.55 -6.48 0.42
N GLN A 74 16.35 -5.62 -0.22
CA GLN A 74 17.69 -5.25 0.22
C GLN A 74 17.69 -4.56 1.59
N LEU A 75 16.80 -3.58 1.81
CA LEU A 75 16.69 -2.88 3.10
C LEU A 75 16.35 -3.83 4.25
N GLY A 76 15.44 -4.78 4.01
CA GLY A 76 15.05 -5.78 5.01
C GLY A 76 16.22 -6.73 5.35
N GLN A 77 16.90 -7.25 4.33
CA GLN A 77 18.09 -8.08 4.50
C GLN A 77 19.20 -7.34 5.24
N ARG A 78 19.43 -6.06 4.90
CA ARG A 78 20.44 -5.24 5.56
C ARG A 78 20.11 -4.98 7.03
N SER A 79 18.83 -4.73 7.35
CA SER A 79 18.37 -4.62 8.73
C SER A 79 18.70 -5.88 9.54
N THR A 80 18.44 -7.07 8.98
CA THR A 80 18.82 -8.35 9.61
C THR A 80 20.33 -8.47 9.81
N SER A 81 21.15 -8.12 8.82
CA SER A 81 22.61 -8.12 8.96
C SER A 81 23.10 -7.18 10.07
N LEU A 82 22.53 -5.97 10.18
CA LEU A 82 22.88 -5.02 11.23
C LEU A 82 22.55 -5.54 12.64
N PHE A 83 21.48 -6.32 12.80
CA PHE A 83 21.22 -7.01 14.07
C PHE A 83 22.31 -8.04 14.39
N ALA A 84 22.73 -8.84 13.41
CA ALA A 84 23.82 -9.81 13.58
C ALA A 84 25.18 -9.12 13.90
N GLU A 85 25.41 -7.93 13.35
CA GLU A 85 26.58 -7.08 13.61
C GLU A 85 26.52 -6.35 14.98
N LYS A 86 25.51 -6.60 15.82
CA LYS A 86 25.28 -5.91 17.10
C LYS A 86 25.05 -4.39 16.94
N ARG A 87 24.54 -3.95 15.79
CA ARG A 87 24.20 -2.55 15.46
C ARG A 87 22.69 -2.32 15.48
N ALA A 88 22.01 -2.83 16.50
CA ALA A 88 20.55 -2.85 16.61
C ALA A 88 19.91 -1.45 16.53
N SER A 89 20.54 -0.41 17.09
CA SER A 89 20.02 0.96 17.02
C SER A 89 19.97 1.51 15.59
N LEU A 90 20.94 1.15 14.74
CA LEU A 90 20.93 1.51 13.33
C LEU A 90 19.95 0.65 12.54
N ALA A 91 19.83 -0.65 12.87
CA ALA A 91 18.83 -1.52 12.24
C ALA A 91 17.40 -1.01 12.45
N ILE A 92 17.08 -0.57 13.68
CA ILE A 92 15.78 0.04 14.01
C ILE A 92 15.58 1.34 13.23
N ALA A 93 16.59 2.22 13.19
CA ALA A 93 16.50 3.46 12.42
C ALA A 93 16.32 3.21 10.92
N LEU A 94 17.01 2.21 10.37
CA LEU A 94 16.88 1.77 8.98
C LEU A 94 15.46 1.26 8.70
N ASP A 95 14.89 0.44 9.60
CA ASP A 95 13.52 -0.06 9.47
C ASP A 95 12.48 1.08 9.53
N GLU A 96 12.66 2.04 10.46
CA GLU A 96 11.82 3.24 10.56
C GLU A 96 11.84 4.03 9.25
N VAL A 97 13.02 4.29 8.67
CA VAL A 97 13.16 4.99 7.39
C VAL A 97 12.56 4.18 6.23
N GLY A 98 12.77 2.86 6.21
CA GLY A 98 12.16 1.96 5.22
C GLY A 98 10.63 1.99 5.24
N ASN A 99 10.00 2.04 6.41
CA ASN A 99 8.54 2.21 6.52
C ASN A 99 8.09 3.56 5.94
N GLU A 100 8.81 4.64 6.25
CA GLU A 100 8.49 5.96 5.69
C GLU A 100 8.61 6.00 4.17
N MET A 101 9.62 5.32 3.63
CA MET A 101 9.82 5.14 2.21
C MET A 101 8.68 4.35 1.56
N LEU A 102 8.30 3.22 2.13
CA LEU A 102 7.16 2.43 1.65
C LEU A 102 5.86 3.24 1.66
N PHE A 103 5.60 4.02 2.73
CA PHE A 103 4.41 4.89 2.77
C PHE A 103 4.45 6.00 1.69
N ALA A 104 5.63 6.54 1.40
CA ALA A 104 5.78 7.52 0.33
C ALA A 104 5.54 6.91 -1.04
N LEU A 105 6.05 5.70 -1.29
CA LEU A 105 5.82 4.95 -2.52
C LEU A 105 4.32 4.60 -2.68
N GLY A 106 3.66 4.16 -1.62
CA GLY A 106 2.21 3.91 -1.61
C GLY A 106 1.38 5.16 -1.94
N ARG A 107 1.76 6.34 -1.42
CA ARG A 107 1.12 7.61 -1.81
C ARG A 107 1.31 7.93 -3.30
N ARG A 108 2.52 7.74 -3.82
CA ARG A 108 2.81 7.94 -5.25
C ARG A 108 1.98 7.01 -6.14
N LEU A 109 1.86 5.75 -5.75
CA LEU A 109 0.99 4.75 -6.37
C LEU A 109 -0.48 5.23 -6.37
N GLN A 110 -0.99 5.68 -5.23
CA GLN A 110 -2.35 6.24 -5.10
C GLN A 110 -2.56 7.45 -6.00
N ASP A 111 -1.65 8.43 -5.99
CA ASP A 111 -1.74 9.63 -6.82
C ASP A 111 -1.77 9.29 -8.31
N ARG A 112 -1.02 8.24 -8.71
CA ARG A 112 -1.01 7.76 -10.09
C ARG A 112 -2.34 7.11 -10.48
N MET A 113 -2.88 6.23 -9.64
CA MET A 113 -4.21 5.62 -9.85
C MET A 113 -5.31 6.67 -9.92
N LEU A 114 -5.29 7.66 -9.02
CA LEU A 114 -6.26 8.75 -8.99
C LEU A 114 -6.18 9.57 -10.29
N SER A 115 -4.96 9.93 -10.71
CA SER A 115 -4.73 10.67 -11.94
C SER A 115 -5.28 9.94 -13.18
N GLU A 116 -5.08 8.62 -13.26
CA GLU A 116 -5.63 7.82 -14.35
C GLU A 116 -7.16 7.72 -14.28
N THR A 117 -7.71 7.54 -13.09
CA THR A 117 -9.16 7.47 -12.85
C THR A 117 -9.85 8.77 -13.29
N MET A 118 -9.28 9.92 -12.94
CA MET A 118 -9.79 11.23 -13.34
C MET A 118 -9.73 11.45 -14.85
N ARG A 119 -8.68 10.98 -15.54
CA ARG A 119 -8.59 11.02 -17.01
C ARG A 119 -9.71 10.23 -17.68
N LYS A 120 -10.19 9.18 -17.03
CA LYS A 120 -11.34 8.36 -17.46
C LYS A 120 -12.69 8.96 -17.04
N ARG A 121 -12.70 10.17 -16.44
CA ARG A 121 -13.90 10.85 -15.88
C ARG A 121 -14.62 10.01 -14.81
N LEU A 122 -13.85 9.23 -14.06
CA LEU A 122 -14.31 8.44 -12.93
C LEU A 122 -13.82 9.07 -11.62
N THR A 123 -14.41 8.62 -10.53
CA THR A 123 -14.04 8.93 -9.14
C THR A 123 -13.44 7.71 -8.47
N MET A 124 -12.49 7.92 -7.56
CA MET A 124 -11.88 6.87 -6.73
C MET A 124 -12.20 7.15 -5.27
N ALA A 125 -12.72 6.17 -4.54
CA ALA A 125 -13.14 6.31 -3.15
C ALA A 125 -12.99 4.99 -2.38
N GLY A 126 -12.84 5.09 -1.06
CA GLY A 126 -12.58 3.94 -0.19
C GLY A 126 -11.16 3.41 -0.37
N GLU A 127 -10.43 3.26 0.73
CA GLU A 127 -9.09 2.65 0.74
C GLU A 127 -9.11 1.46 1.69
N LEU A 128 -8.87 0.26 1.16
CA LEU A 128 -8.74 -0.94 1.98
C LEU A 128 -7.42 -1.65 1.67
N HIS A 129 -6.81 -2.16 2.72
CA HIS A 129 -5.65 -3.06 2.68
C HIS A 129 -6.12 -4.42 3.21
N ALA A 130 -5.59 -5.53 2.69
CA ALA A 130 -6.01 -6.84 3.19
C ALA A 130 -5.69 -6.96 4.70
N GLY A 131 -6.67 -7.37 5.49
CA GLY A 131 -6.62 -7.36 6.95
C GLY A 131 -7.27 -6.12 7.59
N ASP A 132 -7.64 -5.10 6.80
CA ASP A 132 -8.48 -4.01 7.29
C ASP A 132 -9.91 -4.51 7.62
N PRO A 133 -10.63 -3.83 8.53
CA PRO A 133 -12.07 -4.07 8.70
C PRO A 133 -12.78 -4.02 7.34
N GLY A 134 -13.54 -5.07 7.01
CA GLY A 134 -14.25 -5.15 5.73
C GLY A 134 -13.41 -5.64 4.55
N LEU A 135 -12.16 -6.08 4.75
CA LEU A 135 -11.38 -6.82 3.75
C LEU A 135 -10.50 -7.88 4.42
N ASP A 136 -10.91 -9.15 4.35
CA ASP A 136 -10.19 -10.24 4.99
C ASP A 136 -8.76 -10.39 4.45
N ILE A 137 -7.83 -10.86 5.29
CA ILE A 137 -6.43 -11.06 4.90
C ILE A 137 -6.28 -12.05 3.73
N SER A 138 -7.20 -13.02 3.58
CA SER A 138 -7.20 -13.95 2.46
C SER A 138 -7.41 -13.29 1.09
N ALA A 139 -7.97 -12.07 1.04
CA ALA A 139 -8.12 -11.30 -0.19
C ALA A 139 -6.78 -10.83 -0.77
N GLN A 140 -5.70 -10.86 0.02
CA GLN A 140 -4.38 -10.37 -0.37
C GLN A 140 -3.87 -10.97 -1.69
N ALA A 141 -4.08 -12.28 -1.88
CA ALA A 141 -3.64 -12.96 -3.10
C ALA A 141 -4.38 -12.46 -4.34
N ALA A 142 -5.68 -12.24 -4.23
CA ALA A 142 -6.50 -11.73 -5.33
C ALA A 142 -6.15 -10.26 -5.63
N VAL A 143 -5.98 -9.42 -4.60
CA VAL A 143 -5.57 -8.00 -4.78
C VAL A 143 -4.21 -7.91 -5.47
N LEU A 144 -3.23 -8.73 -5.10
CA LEU A 144 -1.92 -8.75 -5.75
C LEU A 144 -2.00 -9.17 -7.22
N ARG A 145 -2.78 -10.21 -7.54
CA ARG A 145 -2.95 -10.65 -8.93
C ARG A 145 -3.59 -9.55 -9.77
N LEU A 146 -4.66 -8.94 -9.26
CA LEU A 146 -5.31 -7.80 -9.92
C LEU A 146 -4.35 -6.61 -10.08
N ALA A 147 -3.52 -6.32 -9.08
CA ALA A 147 -2.54 -5.22 -9.14
C ALA A 147 -1.33 -5.51 -10.05
N GLY A 148 -1.15 -6.75 -10.51
CA GLY A 148 0.04 -7.17 -11.25
C GLY A 148 1.30 -7.27 -10.37
N GLY A 149 1.17 -7.57 -9.08
CA GLY A 149 2.27 -7.56 -8.12
C GLY A 149 3.46 -8.46 -8.49
N ASP A 150 3.21 -9.57 -9.19
CA ASP A 150 4.26 -10.47 -9.68
C ASP A 150 5.24 -9.77 -10.65
N SER A 151 4.74 -8.83 -11.47
CA SER A 151 5.56 -8.07 -12.42
C SER A 151 6.60 -7.17 -11.76
N ILE A 152 6.43 -6.87 -10.47
CA ILE A 152 7.37 -6.09 -9.66
C ILE A 152 8.02 -6.94 -8.56
N GLY A 153 7.98 -8.27 -8.70
CA GLY A 153 8.65 -9.21 -7.80
C GLY A 153 7.98 -9.39 -6.44
N ILE A 154 6.71 -9.00 -6.28
CA ILE A 154 5.95 -9.23 -5.05
C ILE A 154 5.24 -10.58 -5.11
N GLY A 155 5.65 -11.48 -4.22
CA GLY A 155 4.97 -12.75 -3.96
C GLY A 155 4.28 -12.80 -2.61
N LEU A 156 3.72 -13.97 -2.30
CA LEU A 156 3.16 -14.32 -0.99
C LEU A 156 3.89 -15.49 -0.37
N HIS A 157 4.12 -15.39 0.93
CA HIS A 157 4.53 -16.52 1.76
C HIS A 157 3.36 -17.02 2.64
N GLN A 158 3.63 -18.00 3.50
CA GLN A 158 2.63 -18.58 4.40
C GLN A 158 1.92 -17.49 5.22
N GLY A 159 0.61 -17.65 5.40
CA GLY A 159 -0.21 -16.69 6.15
C GLY A 159 -0.46 -15.37 5.43
N HIS A 160 -0.36 -15.33 4.08
CA HIS A 160 -0.60 -14.15 3.25
C HIS A 160 0.39 -12.99 3.48
N LEU A 161 1.58 -13.29 4.00
CA LEU A 161 2.64 -12.30 4.17
C LEU A 161 3.26 -11.95 2.82
N LEU A 162 3.42 -10.65 2.55
CA LEU A 162 4.10 -10.17 1.34
C LEU A 162 5.60 -10.46 1.40
N THR A 163 6.15 -10.84 0.26
CA THR A 163 7.59 -11.00 0.04
C THR A 163 7.99 -10.21 -1.19
N PRO A 164 8.86 -9.19 -1.09
CA PRO A 164 9.59 -8.72 0.10
C PRO A 164 8.72 -8.20 1.26
N LEU A 165 9.25 -8.20 2.49
CA LEU A 165 8.50 -7.77 3.68
C LEU A 165 8.09 -6.30 3.66
N LYS A 166 8.90 -5.44 3.04
CA LYS A 166 8.61 -4.01 2.89
C LYS A 166 7.84 -3.77 1.60
N SER A 167 6.65 -4.37 1.57
CA SER A 167 5.70 -4.25 0.47
C SER A 167 4.32 -3.90 1.00
N GLY A 168 3.47 -3.38 0.13
CA GLY A 168 2.08 -3.08 0.44
C GLY A 168 1.18 -3.33 -0.77
N SER A 169 -0.08 -3.59 -0.49
CA SER A 169 -1.15 -3.79 -1.47
C SER A 169 -2.38 -3.03 -1.02
N VAL A 170 -3.16 -2.55 -1.98
CA VAL A 170 -4.32 -1.70 -1.70
C VAL A 170 -5.40 -1.93 -2.74
N VAL A 171 -6.65 -1.77 -2.32
CA VAL A 171 -7.82 -1.72 -3.21
C VAL A 171 -8.63 -0.47 -2.95
N TYR A 172 -9.07 0.15 -4.04
CA TYR A 172 -9.96 1.30 -4.07
C TYR A 172 -11.24 0.97 -4.84
N GLY A 173 -12.35 1.58 -4.43
CA GLY A 173 -13.54 1.63 -5.26
C GLY A 173 -13.36 2.66 -6.37
N VAL A 174 -13.70 2.29 -7.62
CA VAL A 174 -13.64 3.17 -8.78
C VAL A 174 -14.99 3.18 -9.49
N GLY A 175 -15.50 4.37 -9.80
CA GLY A 175 -16.89 4.50 -10.21
C GLY A 175 -17.30 5.87 -10.70
N LYS A 176 -18.61 6.03 -10.92
CA LYS A 176 -19.22 7.31 -11.30
C LYS A 176 -19.77 8.00 -10.05
N ASN A 177 -19.35 9.25 -9.82
CA ASN A 177 -19.86 10.10 -8.74
C ASN A 177 -19.84 9.41 -7.37
N LEU A 178 -18.78 8.63 -7.09
CA LEU A 178 -18.59 8.01 -5.79
C LEU A 178 -18.36 9.12 -4.75
N PRO A 179 -19.07 9.08 -3.61
CA PRO A 179 -18.86 10.05 -2.54
C PRO A 179 -17.54 9.80 -1.83
N GLU A 180 -17.04 10.81 -1.11
CA GLU A 180 -16.02 10.59 -0.10
C GLU A 180 -16.51 9.62 0.96
N VAL A 181 -15.63 8.74 1.44
CA VAL A 181 -15.96 7.80 2.51
C VAL A 181 -15.84 8.49 3.86
N SER A 182 -16.83 8.28 4.73
CA SER A 182 -16.82 8.80 6.10
C SER A 182 -16.18 7.86 7.11
N TRP A 183 -15.76 6.66 6.69
CA TRP A 183 -15.11 5.66 7.52
C TRP A 183 -13.60 5.64 7.27
N SER A 184 -12.88 5.19 8.30
CA SER A 184 -11.44 4.91 8.24
C SER A 184 -11.16 3.55 8.88
N ARG A 185 -10.15 2.83 8.37
CA ARG A 185 -9.62 1.62 9.03
C ARG A 185 -9.22 1.86 10.50
N CYS A 186 -8.94 3.11 10.87
CA CYS A 186 -8.60 3.48 12.24
C CYS A 186 -9.81 3.51 13.18
N ASP A 187 -11.06 3.55 12.69
CA ASP A 187 -12.24 3.75 13.53
C ASP A 187 -12.52 2.59 14.48
N SER A 188 -12.21 1.37 14.08
CA SER A 188 -12.28 0.18 14.92
C SER A 188 -10.91 -0.32 15.38
N CYS A 189 -9.84 0.48 15.21
CA CYS A 189 -8.49 0.05 15.59
C CYS A 189 -8.32 0.10 17.12
N PRO A 190 -7.99 -1.02 17.80
CA PRO A 190 -7.80 -1.04 19.25
C PRO A 190 -6.67 -0.12 19.73
N SER A 191 -5.75 0.22 18.83
CA SER A 191 -4.60 1.09 19.11
C SER A 191 -4.84 2.56 18.77
N LYS A 192 -6.04 2.96 18.30
CA LYS A 192 -6.35 4.33 17.82
C LYS A 192 -5.84 5.42 18.76
N GLU A 193 -6.15 5.32 20.05
CA GLU A 193 -5.80 6.31 21.08
C GLU A 193 -4.28 6.48 21.29
N LYS A 194 -3.51 5.42 21.07
CA LYS A 194 -2.05 5.40 21.32
C LYS A 194 -1.24 5.44 20.03
N CYS A 195 -1.88 5.29 18.87
CA CYS A 195 -1.21 5.20 17.58
C CYS A 195 -0.52 6.54 17.24
N SER A 196 0.79 6.49 16.99
CA SER A 196 1.54 7.66 16.51
C SER A 196 1.27 7.95 15.03
N LEU A 197 0.89 6.95 14.24
CA LEU A 197 0.58 7.10 12.80
C LEU A 197 -0.73 7.85 12.57
N GLY A 198 -1.79 7.53 13.33
CA GLY A 198 -3.07 8.22 13.24
C GLY A 198 -3.02 9.70 13.67
N ARG A 199 -1.97 10.08 14.43
CA ARG A 199 -1.73 11.46 14.89
C ARG A 199 -0.70 12.22 14.04
N ARG A 200 -0.10 11.59 13.03
CA ARG A 200 0.99 12.18 12.24
C ARG A 200 0.41 13.04 11.10
N PRO A 201 0.87 14.30 10.93
CA PRO A 201 0.53 15.08 9.73
C PRO A 201 1.14 14.41 8.48
N LYS A 202 0.43 14.46 7.34
CA LYS A 202 0.93 13.95 6.05
C LYS A 202 2.27 14.64 5.72
N LYS A 203 3.38 13.91 5.76
CA LYS A 203 4.74 14.40 5.41
C LYS A 203 5.11 14.01 3.98
N LEU A 204 5.87 14.89 3.30
CA LEU A 204 6.44 14.59 1.98
C LEU A 204 7.47 13.44 2.03
N PRO A 205 7.66 12.71 0.90
CA PRO A 205 8.68 11.67 0.76
C PRO A 205 10.12 12.19 1.01
N PRO A 206 11.05 11.32 1.47
CA PRO A 206 12.48 11.63 1.44
C PRO A 206 13.01 11.75 -0.02
N PRO A 207 14.07 12.55 -0.26
CA PRO A 207 14.60 12.80 -1.62
C PRO A 207 15.02 11.55 -2.41
N ALA A 208 15.54 10.51 -1.73
CA ALA A 208 15.99 9.27 -2.40
C ALA A 208 14.89 8.57 -3.23
N LEU A 209 13.61 8.69 -2.82
CA LEU A 209 12.48 8.14 -3.58
C LEU A 209 11.99 9.04 -4.73
N GLN A 210 12.56 10.24 -4.86
CA GLN A 210 12.26 11.14 -5.97
C GLN A 210 13.12 10.80 -7.20
N LEU A 211 14.26 10.12 -7.01
CA LEU A 211 15.25 9.81 -8.05
C LEU A 211 15.04 8.45 -8.74
N ALA A 212 14.35 7.48 -8.12
CA ALA A 212 14.05 6.17 -8.71
C ALA A 212 12.90 6.21 -9.76
N ALA A 213 12.75 7.33 -10.47
CA ALA A 213 11.57 7.63 -11.29
C ALA A 213 11.89 8.23 -12.66
N SER A 214 12.92 7.71 -13.34
CA SER A 214 13.12 7.91 -14.78
C SER A 214 12.92 6.60 -15.52
#